data_AF-A0ABC9XF01-F1
#
_entry.id   AF-A0ABC9XF01-F1
#
_cell.length_a   1.000
_cell.length_b   1.000
_cell.length_c   1.000
_cell.angle_alpha   90.00
_cell.angle_beta   90.00
_cell.angle_gamma   90.00
#
_symmetry.space_group_name_H-M   'P 1'
#
loop_
_entity.id
_entity.type
_entity.pdbx_description
1 polymer ?
#
loop_
_entity_poly.entity_id
_entity_poly.type
_entity_poly.pdbx_seq_one_letter_code
_entity_poly.pdbx_strand_id
1 'polypeptide(L)'
;MANAATQAKPLHIGNATRLGFEAALLAARGMEANPLILDDIPGCSGFSAFYSIYQPKPLSTPSDHHEFLLEKQDIAFKRFPAHLGMHWVVDAALSVRNLFINYAGSFLPSLIRTIVLKIPVSKYINRPFPSSEHQARHSFQFNACIALLDGEVGLSSFTESSIHRPELRELLHKVVVEHPEDNVANFDKMYGEVALLLHSGDVLTGKCDTFYGHWRKPLSKESLLKKFRSNASHVLPEEKIETIITMVDNLENLSDSSQLACSL
;
A
#
# COMPACT_ATOMS: atom_id res chain seq x y z
N MET A 1 -15.35 -3.08 -4.59
CA MET A 1 -14.18 -3.59 -5.34
C MET A 1 -13.95 -5.07 -5.00
N ALA A 2 -14.66 -6.00 -5.64
CA ALA A 2 -14.56 -7.44 -5.34
C ALA A 2 -13.19 -8.03 -5.71
N ASN A 3 -12.63 -7.61 -6.86
CA ASN A 3 -11.36 -8.15 -7.37
C ASN A 3 -10.10 -7.59 -6.69
N ALA A 4 -10.23 -6.74 -5.66
CA ALA A 4 -9.10 -6.04 -5.04
C ALA A 4 -8.06 -6.98 -4.41
N ALA A 5 -8.45 -8.17 -3.97
CA ALA A 5 -7.56 -9.16 -3.35
C ALA A 5 -7.44 -10.44 -4.21
N THR A 6 -7.49 -10.27 -5.53
CA THR A 6 -7.42 -11.37 -6.51
C THR A 6 -6.34 -11.09 -7.56
N GLN A 7 -6.03 -12.10 -8.37
CA GLN A 7 -5.13 -12.00 -9.51
C GLN A 7 -5.61 -11.00 -10.58
N ALA A 8 -6.89 -10.64 -10.59
CA ALA A 8 -7.43 -9.66 -11.54
C ALA A 8 -7.10 -8.20 -11.15
N LYS A 9 -6.70 -7.91 -9.90
CA LYS A 9 -6.44 -6.53 -9.45
C LYS A 9 -5.43 -5.78 -10.33
N PRO A 10 -4.26 -6.35 -10.71
CA PRO A 10 -3.29 -5.64 -11.53
C PRO A 10 -3.85 -5.22 -12.90
N LEU A 11 -4.81 -5.98 -13.45
CA LEU A 11 -5.47 -5.63 -14.71
C LEU A 11 -6.30 -4.35 -14.63
N HIS A 12 -6.67 -3.87 -13.44
CA HIS A 12 -7.32 -2.57 -13.32
C HIS A 12 -6.39 -1.44 -13.77
N ILE A 13 -5.12 -1.48 -13.37
CA ILE A 13 -4.11 -0.48 -13.81
C ILE A 13 -3.77 -0.70 -15.28
N GLY A 14 -3.57 -1.95 -15.70
CA GLY A 14 -3.31 -2.26 -17.12
C GLY A 14 -4.42 -1.76 -18.05
N ASN A 15 -5.69 -1.97 -17.67
CA ASN A 15 -6.83 -1.47 -18.43
C ASN A 15 -6.98 0.05 -18.35
N ALA A 16 -6.71 0.68 -17.20
CA ALA A 16 -6.74 2.14 -17.11
C ALA A 16 -5.76 2.78 -18.11
N THR A 17 -4.53 2.26 -18.17
CA THR A 17 -3.52 2.72 -19.15
C THR A 17 -3.95 2.45 -20.58
N ARG A 18 -4.36 1.20 -20.89
CA ARG A 18 -4.77 0.80 -22.25
C ARG A 18 -5.96 1.60 -22.75
N LEU A 19 -7.03 1.69 -21.97
CA LEU A 19 -8.28 2.35 -22.36
C LEU A 19 -8.12 3.87 -22.45
N GLY A 20 -7.30 4.49 -21.58
CA GLY A 20 -6.98 5.91 -21.69
C GLY A 20 -6.27 6.24 -23.00
N PHE A 21 -5.28 5.42 -23.39
CA PHE A 21 -4.58 5.59 -24.67
C PHE A 21 -5.49 5.33 -25.88
N GLU A 22 -6.32 4.29 -25.83
CA GLU A 22 -7.31 3.98 -26.87
C GLU A 22 -8.30 5.13 -27.07
N ALA A 23 -8.83 5.71 -25.98
CA ALA A 23 -9.72 6.86 -26.04
C ALA A 23 -9.05 8.08 -26.69
N ALA A 24 -7.78 8.36 -26.36
CA ALA A 24 -7.02 9.44 -26.99
C ALA A 24 -6.83 9.22 -28.50
N LEU A 25 -6.56 7.98 -28.94
CA LEU A 25 -6.42 7.64 -30.36
C LEU A 25 -7.74 7.74 -31.14
N LEU A 26 -8.87 7.45 -30.50
CA LEU A 26 -10.21 7.62 -31.08
C LEU A 26 -10.56 9.10 -31.21
N ALA A 27 -10.33 9.89 -30.16
CA ALA A 27 -10.52 11.33 -30.18
C ALA A 27 -9.65 12.01 -31.26
N ALA A 28 -8.39 11.59 -31.40
CA ALA A 28 -7.49 12.08 -32.45
C ALA A 28 -7.97 11.75 -33.88
N ARG A 29 -8.91 10.81 -34.03
CA ARG A 29 -9.57 10.46 -35.30
C ARG A 29 -10.95 11.10 -35.47
N GLY A 30 -11.31 12.04 -34.59
CA GLY A 30 -12.58 12.78 -34.68
C GLY A 30 -13.78 12.07 -34.07
N MET A 31 -13.58 11.06 -33.23
CA MET A 31 -14.69 10.50 -32.44
C MET A 31 -15.14 11.50 -31.39
N GLU A 32 -16.43 11.83 -31.38
CA GLU A 32 -17.07 12.71 -30.39
C GLU A 32 -17.91 11.91 -29.37
N ALA A 33 -18.13 12.51 -28.20
CA ALA A 33 -18.92 11.93 -27.11
C ALA A 33 -19.64 13.05 -26.33
N ASN A 34 -20.27 12.71 -25.20
CA ASN A 34 -20.99 13.69 -24.37
C ASN A 34 -20.03 14.81 -23.88
N PRO A 35 -20.28 16.08 -24.22
CA PRO A 35 -19.40 17.20 -23.82
C PRO A 35 -19.47 17.54 -22.34
N LEU A 36 -20.48 17.03 -21.62
CA LEU A 36 -20.77 17.31 -20.21
C LEU A 36 -20.58 16.04 -19.36
N ILE A 37 -19.69 15.13 -19.80
CA ILE A 37 -19.53 13.80 -19.18
C ILE A 37 -19.07 13.85 -17.71
N LEU A 38 -18.48 14.96 -17.26
CA LEU A 38 -18.02 15.18 -15.89
C LEU A 38 -18.99 16.05 -15.06
N ASP A 39 -20.07 16.55 -15.66
CA ASP A 39 -20.99 17.47 -15.01
C ASP A 39 -22.10 16.70 -14.28
N ASP A 40 -22.53 17.23 -13.13
CA ASP A 40 -23.69 16.74 -12.39
C ASP A 40 -24.92 17.59 -12.74
N ILE A 41 -25.55 17.28 -13.87
CA ILE A 41 -26.68 18.04 -14.41
C ILE A 41 -27.83 17.12 -14.83
N PRO A 42 -29.10 17.60 -14.79
CA PRO A 42 -30.24 16.81 -15.26
C PRO A 42 -30.05 16.29 -16.68
N GLY A 43 -30.28 14.99 -16.88
CA GLY A 43 -30.14 14.33 -18.18
C GLY A 43 -28.72 13.86 -18.52
N CYS A 44 -27.72 14.11 -17.68
CA CYS A 44 -26.37 13.58 -17.84
C CYS A 44 -26.05 12.54 -16.76
N SER A 45 -26.05 11.26 -17.13
CA SER A 45 -25.58 10.16 -16.26
C SER A 45 -24.18 9.73 -16.67
N GLY A 46 -23.21 10.65 -16.55
CA GLY A 46 -21.82 10.46 -16.94
C GLY A 46 -20.96 9.82 -15.86
N PHE A 47 -19.88 10.50 -15.48
CA PHE A 47 -18.91 10.01 -14.49
C PHE A 47 -19.48 9.87 -13.07
N SER A 48 -20.60 10.54 -12.79
CA SER A 48 -21.36 10.43 -11.53
C SER A 48 -21.75 8.99 -11.19
N ALA A 49 -21.94 8.12 -12.19
CA ALA A 49 -22.30 6.71 -12.00
C ALA A 49 -21.29 5.90 -11.16
N PHE A 50 -20.05 6.39 -11.00
CA PHE A 50 -19.00 5.71 -10.21
C PHE A 50 -18.91 6.19 -8.75
N TYR A 51 -19.73 7.17 -8.35
CA TYR A 51 -19.68 7.81 -7.03
C TYR A 51 -21.02 7.67 -6.31
N SER A 52 -20.98 7.42 -4.99
CA SER A 52 -22.22 7.43 -4.17
C SER A 52 -22.76 8.84 -3.94
N ILE A 53 -21.85 9.82 -3.86
CA ILE A 53 -22.14 11.25 -3.81
C ILE A 53 -21.14 11.91 -4.76
N TYR A 54 -21.63 12.54 -5.82
CA TYR A 54 -20.83 13.21 -6.82
C TYR A 54 -21.00 14.72 -6.70
N GLN A 55 -19.89 15.45 -6.58
CA GLN A 55 -19.89 16.91 -6.44
C GLN A 55 -18.70 17.46 -7.24
N PRO A 56 -18.81 17.54 -8.58
CA PRO A 56 -17.73 18.04 -9.41
C PRO A 56 -17.48 19.51 -9.10
N LYS A 57 -16.22 19.94 -9.28
CA LYS A 57 -15.82 21.35 -9.16
C LYS A 57 -15.11 21.76 -10.44
N PRO A 58 -15.39 22.96 -10.96
CA PRO A 58 -14.64 23.48 -12.09
C PRO A 58 -13.17 23.65 -11.70
N LEU A 59 -12.29 23.32 -12.64
CA LEU A 59 -10.88 23.67 -12.54
C LEU A 59 -10.67 25.02 -13.24
N SER A 60 -10.06 25.97 -12.54
CA SER A 60 -9.63 27.22 -13.16
C SER A 60 -8.56 26.92 -14.21
N THR A 61 -8.55 27.68 -15.31
CA THR A 61 -7.46 27.64 -16.28
C THR A 61 -6.12 27.86 -15.55
N PRO A 62 -5.10 27.02 -15.80
CA PRO A 62 -3.78 27.23 -15.20
C PRO A 62 -3.26 28.63 -15.53
N SER A 63 -2.75 29.32 -14.52
CA SER A 63 -1.99 30.57 -14.66
C SER A 63 -0.54 30.32 -14.24
N ASP A 64 0.32 31.33 -14.36
CA ASP A 64 1.70 31.25 -13.87
C ASP A 64 1.80 30.98 -12.36
N HIS A 65 0.70 31.13 -11.63
CA HIS A 65 0.57 30.80 -10.20
C HIS A 65 -0.25 29.53 -9.94
N HIS A 66 -0.40 28.65 -10.94
CA HIS A 66 -1.09 27.38 -10.75
C HIS A 66 -0.28 26.47 -9.82
N GLU A 67 -0.86 26.12 -8.69
CA GLU A 67 -0.27 25.16 -7.76
C GLU A 67 -0.76 23.75 -8.10
N PHE A 68 0.17 22.83 -8.35
CA PHE A 68 -0.17 21.42 -8.55
C PHE A 68 -0.54 20.76 -7.22
N LEU A 69 -1.52 19.85 -7.24
CA LEU A 69 -1.89 19.09 -6.03
C LEU A 69 -0.70 18.35 -5.41
N LEU A 70 0.24 17.88 -6.24
CA LEU A 70 1.45 17.19 -5.79
C LEU A 70 2.39 18.08 -4.96
N GLU A 71 2.33 19.42 -5.12
CA GLU A 71 3.10 20.36 -4.29
C GLU A 71 2.55 20.44 -2.85
N LYS A 72 1.27 20.12 -2.66
CA LYS A 72 0.59 20.17 -1.35
C LYS A 72 0.41 18.80 -0.72
N GLN A 73 0.41 17.74 -1.54
CA GLN A 73 0.16 16.37 -1.11
C GLN A 73 1.15 15.43 -1.80
N ASP A 74 2.18 15.04 -1.06
CA ASP A 74 3.14 14.03 -1.49
C ASP A 74 2.50 12.62 -1.51
N ILE A 75 3.19 11.67 -2.13
CA ILE A 75 2.78 10.27 -2.25
C ILE A 75 3.42 9.39 -1.17
N ALA A 76 2.81 8.23 -0.91
CA ALA A 76 3.41 7.22 -0.03
C ALA A 76 4.15 6.15 -0.85
N PHE A 77 5.41 5.89 -0.48
CA PHE A 77 6.18 4.76 -1.00
C PHE A 77 6.12 3.57 -0.05
N LYS A 78 5.59 2.46 -0.55
CA LYS A 78 5.56 1.20 0.20
C LYS A 78 6.96 0.61 0.37
N ARG A 79 7.33 0.21 1.59
CA ARG A 79 8.52 -0.61 1.90
C ARG A 79 8.40 -2.08 1.46
N PHE A 80 7.23 -2.69 1.68
CA PHE A 80 6.91 -4.05 1.28
C PHE A 80 5.61 -4.12 0.45
N PRO A 81 5.46 -5.13 -0.42
CA PRO A 81 4.43 -5.20 -1.45
C PRO A 81 3.03 -5.63 -0.96
N ALA A 82 2.47 -4.93 0.03
CA ALA A 82 1.11 -5.16 0.54
C ALA A 82 0.19 -3.94 0.34
N HIS A 83 -1.06 -4.06 0.77
CA HIS A 83 -1.95 -2.91 0.90
C HIS A 83 -1.32 -1.85 1.83
N LEU A 84 -1.54 -0.55 1.54
CA LEU A 84 -0.87 0.53 2.28
C LEU A 84 -1.17 0.48 3.78
N GLY A 85 -2.43 0.18 4.14
CA GLY A 85 -2.86 -0.04 5.53
C GLY A 85 -2.00 -1.04 6.32
N MET A 86 -1.39 -2.03 5.66
CA MET A 86 -0.55 -3.02 6.34
C MET A 86 0.70 -2.41 6.94
N HIS A 87 1.19 -1.28 6.41
CA HIS A 87 2.44 -0.66 6.86
C HIS A 87 2.34 -0.11 8.28
N TRP A 88 1.17 0.42 8.67
CA TRP A 88 0.91 0.81 10.06
C TRP A 88 0.91 -0.40 11.00
N VAL A 89 0.23 -1.47 10.60
CA VAL A 89 0.12 -2.68 11.44
C VAL A 89 1.46 -3.38 11.58
N VAL A 90 2.28 -3.43 10.54
CA VAL A 90 3.63 -3.98 10.60
C VAL A 90 4.52 -3.17 11.52
N ASP A 91 4.54 -1.84 11.43
CA ASP A 91 5.36 -1.02 12.33
C ASP A 91 4.90 -1.14 13.80
N ALA A 92 3.60 -1.21 14.05
CA ALA A 92 3.06 -1.46 15.38
C ALA A 92 3.41 -2.87 15.91
N ALA A 93 3.35 -3.89 15.05
CA ALA A 93 3.76 -5.26 15.37
C ALA A 93 5.25 -5.36 15.69
N LEU A 94 6.11 -4.71 14.91
CA LEU A 94 7.56 -4.67 15.16
C LEU A 94 7.87 -3.92 16.47
N SER A 95 7.15 -2.83 16.75
CA SER A 95 7.27 -2.11 18.02
C SER A 95 6.95 -3.02 19.21
N VAL A 96 5.81 -3.72 19.21
CA VAL A 96 5.45 -4.61 20.31
C VAL A 96 6.32 -5.86 20.39
N ARG A 97 6.84 -6.35 19.26
CA ARG A 97 7.82 -7.44 19.21
C ARG A 97 9.09 -7.07 19.96
N ASN A 98 9.61 -5.86 19.77
CA ASN A 98 10.80 -5.39 20.46
C ASN A 98 10.55 -5.25 21.97
N LEU A 99 9.38 -4.75 22.37
CA LEU A 99 8.97 -4.73 23.78
C LEU A 99 8.90 -6.15 24.36
N PHE A 100 8.34 -7.10 23.62
CA PHE A 100 8.29 -8.51 24.02
C PHE A 100 9.68 -9.10 24.21
N ILE A 101 10.60 -8.87 23.27
CA ILE A 101 11.99 -9.37 23.38
C ILE A 101 12.68 -8.76 24.60
N ASN A 102 12.47 -7.48 24.90
CA ASN A 102 13.01 -6.86 26.10
C ASN A 102 12.41 -7.46 27.39
N TYR A 103 11.16 -7.88 27.35
CA TYR A 103 10.46 -8.51 28.48
C TYR A 103 10.90 -9.97 28.71
N ALA A 104 10.99 -10.78 27.65
CA ALA A 104 11.21 -12.24 27.73
C ALA A 104 12.62 -12.70 27.31
N GLY A 105 13.49 -11.80 26.84
CA GLY A 105 14.83 -12.08 26.30
C GLY A 105 14.84 -12.61 24.86
N SER A 106 13.74 -13.16 24.37
CA SER A 106 13.55 -13.57 22.97
C SER A 106 12.07 -13.57 22.59
N PHE A 107 11.73 -13.69 21.30
CA PHE A 107 10.34 -13.77 20.87
C PHE A 107 9.82 -15.21 20.95
N LEU A 108 8.82 -15.45 21.81
CA LEU A 108 8.27 -16.77 22.11
C LEU A 108 6.75 -16.76 21.90
N PRO A 109 6.25 -17.16 20.72
CA PRO A 109 4.81 -17.19 20.42
C PRO A 109 3.94 -17.96 21.41
N SER A 110 4.52 -18.95 22.10
CA SER A 110 3.83 -19.79 23.09
C SER A 110 3.41 -19.03 24.35
N LEU A 111 4.04 -17.89 24.66
CA LEU A 111 3.65 -17.05 25.80
C LEU A 111 2.46 -16.14 25.48
N ILE A 112 2.14 -15.96 24.20
CA ILE A 112 1.06 -15.09 23.73
C ILE A 112 -0.25 -15.87 23.81
N ARG A 113 -1.21 -15.32 24.54
CA ARG A 113 -2.59 -15.82 24.63
C ARG A 113 -3.47 -15.20 23.54
N THR A 114 -3.36 -13.88 23.33
CA THR A 114 -4.20 -13.15 22.37
C THR A 114 -3.42 -12.00 21.75
N ILE A 115 -3.66 -11.76 20.46
CA ILE A 115 -3.12 -10.63 19.70
C ILE A 115 -4.30 -9.75 19.33
N VAL A 116 -4.41 -8.56 19.91
CA VAL A 116 -5.46 -7.60 19.58
C VAL A 116 -4.92 -6.61 18.55
N LEU A 117 -5.57 -6.54 17.38
CA LEU A 117 -5.28 -5.57 16.34
C LEU A 117 -6.34 -4.48 16.36
N LYS A 118 -5.95 -3.26 16.75
CA LYS A 118 -6.81 -2.08 16.67
C LYS A 118 -6.53 -1.34 15.36
N ILE A 119 -7.51 -1.39 14.47
CA ILE A 119 -7.39 -0.93 13.07
C ILE A 119 -8.71 -0.32 12.60
N PRO A 120 -8.71 0.53 11.56
CA PRO A 120 -9.95 1.05 11.02
C PRO A 120 -10.82 -0.07 10.41
N VAL A 121 -12.13 0.14 10.39
CA VAL A 121 -13.06 -0.74 9.68
C VAL A 121 -12.68 -0.79 8.20
N SER A 122 -12.54 -2.01 7.65
CA SER A 122 -12.24 -2.18 6.23
C SER A 122 -13.19 -3.16 5.56
N LYS A 123 -13.61 -2.82 4.34
CA LYS A 123 -14.51 -3.64 3.53
C LYS A 123 -13.82 -4.81 2.81
N TYR A 124 -12.49 -4.78 2.66
CA TYR A 124 -11.81 -5.73 1.75
C TYR A 124 -10.43 -6.23 2.21
N ILE A 125 -9.87 -5.71 3.31
CA ILE A 125 -8.54 -6.10 3.82
C ILE A 125 -8.56 -6.75 5.22
N ASN A 126 -9.74 -7.03 5.76
CA ASN A 126 -9.91 -7.89 6.93
C ASN A 126 -10.00 -9.35 6.46
N ARG A 127 -8.91 -10.10 6.59
CA ARG A 127 -8.77 -11.47 6.05
C ARG A 127 -8.01 -12.34 7.05
N PRO A 128 -8.69 -12.99 8.01
CA PRO A 128 -8.01 -13.66 9.12
C PRO A 128 -7.14 -14.84 8.68
N PHE A 129 -7.56 -15.58 7.65
CA PHE A 129 -6.84 -16.75 7.16
C PHE A 129 -6.65 -16.66 5.64
N PRO A 130 -5.72 -15.83 5.14
CA PRO A 130 -5.49 -15.74 3.71
C PRO A 130 -4.90 -17.05 3.17
N SER A 131 -5.40 -17.50 2.02
CA SER A 131 -4.97 -18.74 1.38
C SER A 131 -4.19 -18.52 0.07
N SER A 132 -3.90 -17.27 -0.27
CA SER A 132 -3.16 -16.92 -1.49
C SER A 132 -2.36 -15.64 -1.29
N GLU A 133 -1.36 -15.44 -2.15
CA GLU A 133 -0.53 -14.23 -2.16
C GLU A 133 -1.38 -12.95 -2.16
N HIS A 134 -2.35 -12.85 -3.07
CA HIS A 134 -3.19 -11.66 -3.18
C HIS A 134 -4.05 -11.42 -1.93
N GLN A 135 -4.52 -12.48 -1.26
CA GLN A 135 -5.23 -12.34 0.00
C GLN A 135 -4.29 -11.92 1.13
N ALA A 136 -3.09 -12.50 1.20
CA ALA A 136 -2.07 -12.18 2.22
C ALA A 136 -1.61 -10.72 2.12
N ARG A 137 -1.43 -10.20 0.90
CA ARG A 137 -1.16 -8.77 0.63
C ARG A 137 -2.29 -7.83 1.12
N HIS A 138 -3.48 -8.37 1.42
CA HIS A 138 -4.66 -7.64 1.90
C HIS A 138 -5.18 -8.23 3.22
N SER A 139 -4.29 -8.66 4.12
CA SER A 139 -4.67 -9.22 5.42
C SER A 139 -3.89 -8.51 6.53
N PHE A 140 -4.60 -7.76 7.38
CA PHE A 140 -3.98 -7.15 8.57
C PHE A 140 -3.38 -8.19 9.49
N GLN A 141 -4.12 -9.28 9.71
CA GLN A 141 -3.74 -10.37 10.60
C GLN A 141 -2.44 -11.04 10.14
N PHE A 142 -2.36 -11.38 8.85
CA PHE A 142 -1.17 -11.98 8.26
C PHE A 142 0.05 -11.09 8.43
N ASN A 143 -0.05 -9.81 8.04
CA ASN A 143 1.11 -8.92 8.06
C ASN A 143 1.57 -8.63 9.50
N ALA A 144 0.64 -8.55 10.47
CA ALA A 144 0.99 -8.47 11.89
C ALA A 144 1.74 -9.72 12.36
N CYS A 145 1.21 -10.92 12.08
CA CYS A 145 1.79 -12.18 12.53
C CYS A 145 3.13 -12.49 11.87
N ILE A 146 3.32 -12.19 10.58
CA ILE A 146 4.63 -12.28 9.92
C ILE A 146 5.63 -11.34 10.59
N ALA A 147 5.26 -10.08 10.81
CA ALA A 147 6.15 -9.12 11.46
C ALA A 147 6.55 -9.56 12.88
N LEU A 148 5.63 -10.15 13.64
CA LEU A 148 5.89 -10.72 14.96
C LEU A 148 6.85 -11.92 14.88
N LEU A 149 6.58 -12.88 14.00
CA LEU A 149 7.39 -14.10 13.85
C LEU A 149 8.79 -13.79 13.33
N ASP A 150 8.86 -13.13 12.18
CA ASP A 150 10.09 -13.02 11.39
C ASP A 150 10.87 -11.75 11.74
N GLY A 151 10.24 -10.78 12.41
CA GLY A 151 10.86 -9.48 12.68
C GLY A 151 10.95 -8.55 11.47
N GLU A 152 10.39 -8.95 10.34
CA GLU A 152 10.32 -8.17 9.10
C GLU A 152 9.18 -8.63 8.19
N VAL A 153 8.84 -7.83 7.19
CA VAL A 153 7.93 -8.21 6.10
C VAL A 153 8.58 -7.81 4.77
N GLY A 154 8.74 -8.77 3.87
CA GLY A 154 9.41 -8.60 2.57
C GLY A 154 8.70 -9.33 1.43
N LEU A 155 9.35 -9.43 0.27
CA LEU A 155 8.82 -10.16 -0.89
C LEU A 155 8.59 -11.65 -0.57
N SER A 156 9.55 -12.28 0.08
CA SER A 156 9.52 -13.69 0.50
C SER A 156 8.41 -14.00 1.50
N SER A 157 7.92 -12.99 2.23
CA SER A 157 6.81 -13.17 3.17
C SER A 157 5.52 -13.63 2.49
N PHE A 158 5.34 -13.37 1.19
CA PHE A 158 4.08 -13.66 0.49
C PHE A 158 4.13 -14.95 -0.36
N THR A 159 5.17 -15.77 -0.22
CA THR A 159 5.23 -17.07 -0.91
C THR A 159 4.23 -18.05 -0.32
N GLU A 160 3.83 -19.05 -1.11
CA GLU A 160 2.94 -20.12 -0.67
C GLU A 160 3.50 -20.84 0.58
N SER A 161 4.80 -21.15 0.59
CA SER A 161 5.45 -21.77 1.75
C SER A 161 5.37 -20.92 3.01
N SER A 162 5.52 -19.59 2.90
CA SER A 162 5.40 -18.69 4.06
C SER A 162 3.95 -18.58 4.55
N ILE A 163 2.99 -18.55 3.61
CA ILE A 163 1.55 -18.43 3.90
C ILE A 163 1.01 -19.65 4.65
N HIS A 164 1.53 -20.84 4.36
CA HIS A 164 1.07 -22.09 4.94
C HIS A 164 1.88 -22.59 6.14
N ARG A 165 2.79 -21.76 6.70
CA ARG A 165 3.55 -22.12 7.90
C ARG A 165 2.63 -22.46 9.09
N PRO A 166 2.85 -23.60 9.78
CA PRO A 166 2.07 -23.97 10.96
C PRO A 166 2.11 -22.92 12.07
N GLU A 167 3.27 -22.33 12.34
CA GLU A 167 3.50 -21.33 13.38
C GLU A 167 2.72 -20.04 13.10
N LEU A 168 2.69 -19.61 11.82
CA LEU A 168 1.87 -18.49 11.38
C LEU A 168 0.39 -18.79 11.64
N ARG A 169 -0.08 -19.98 11.27
CA ARG A 169 -1.48 -20.38 11.48
C ARG A 169 -1.84 -20.35 12.96
N GLU A 170 -0.95 -20.82 13.83
CA GLU A 170 -1.13 -20.75 15.28
C GLU A 170 -1.30 -19.30 15.77
N LEU A 171 -0.43 -18.37 15.34
CA LEU A 171 -0.59 -16.95 15.70
C LEU A 171 -1.89 -16.37 15.15
N LEU A 172 -2.27 -16.66 13.90
CA LEU A 172 -3.50 -16.15 13.30
C LEU A 172 -4.74 -16.56 14.11
N HIS A 173 -4.75 -17.76 14.70
CA HIS A 173 -5.82 -18.20 15.59
C HIS A 173 -5.91 -17.40 16.91
N LYS A 174 -4.85 -16.70 17.31
CA LYS A 174 -4.81 -15.83 18.49
C LYS A 174 -5.25 -14.40 18.19
N VAL A 175 -5.48 -14.04 16.92
CA VAL A 175 -5.77 -12.66 16.51
C VAL A 175 -7.25 -12.32 16.72
N VAL A 176 -7.48 -11.22 17.43
CA VAL A 176 -8.76 -10.52 17.54
C VAL A 176 -8.62 -9.14 16.92
N VAL A 177 -9.64 -8.70 16.19
CA VAL A 177 -9.66 -7.38 15.55
C VAL A 177 -10.65 -6.49 16.28
N GLU A 178 -10.20 -5.29 16.63
CA GLU A 178 -11.00 -4.21 17.21
C GLU A 178 -10.99 -2.99 16.28
N HIS A 179 -12.09 -2.24 16.32
CA HIS A 179 -12.30 -1.05 15.50
C HIS A 179 -12.62 0.16 16.38
N PRO A 180 -11.60 0.86 16.90
CA PRO A 180 -11.80 2.09 17.64
C PRO A 180 -12.57 3.12 16.81
N GLU A 181 -13.53 3.83 17.43
CA GLU A 181 -14.36 4.83 16.73
C GLU A 181 -13.54 6.01 16.20
N ASP A 182 -12.41 6.33 16.85
CA ASP A 182 -11.49 7.38 16.45
C ASP A 182 -10.59 6.99 15.26
N ASN A 183 -10.50 5.70 14.92
CA ASN A 183 -9.65 5.18 13.85
C ASN A 183 -10.44 5.03 12.54
N VAL A 184 -10.49 6.11 11.77
CA VAL A 184 -11.20 6.13 10.48
C VAL A 184 -10.36 5.55 9.34
N ALA A 185 -11.01 4.91 8.37
CA ALA A 185 -10.38 4.33 7.18
C ALA A 185 -9.92 5.39 6.17
N ASN A 186 -8.96 6.21 6.58
CA ASN A 186 -8.36 7.29 5.80
C ASN A 186 -6.84 7.25 6.01
N PHE A 187 -6.06 7.11 4.94
CA PHE A 187 -4.60 7.03 5.03
C PHE A 187 -3.95 8.26 5.69
N ASP A 188 -4.62 9.42 5.66
CA ASP A 188 -4.14 10.61 6.35
C ASP A 188 -4.37 10.58 7.86
N LYS A 189 -5.33 9.78 8.37
CA LYS A 189 -5.73 9.82 9.79
C LYS A 189 -5.54 8.50 10.54
N MET A 190 -5.57 7.38 9.83
CA MET A 190 -5.56 6.06 10.45
C MET A 190 -4.26 5.78 11.20
N TYR A 191 -4.37 4.91 12.21
CA TYR A 191 -3.24 4.33 12.92
C TYR A 191 -3.36 2.80 12.97
N GLY A 192 -2.28 2.13 13.35
CA GLY A 192 -2.28 0.72 13.71
C GLY A 192 -1.80 0.55 15.15
N GLU A 193 -2.48 -0.29 15.92
CA GLU A 193 -2.03 -0.68 17.26
C GLU A 193 -2.15 -2.20 17.41
N VAL A 194 -1.14 -2.81 18.04
CA VAL A 194 -1.05 -4.25 18.29
C VAL A 194 -0.78 -4.44 19.77
N ALA A 195 -1.69 -5.12 20.46
CA ALA A 195 -1.52 -5.52 21.84
C ALA A 195 -1.35 -7.04 21.95
N LEU A 196 -0.35 -7.47 22.71
CA LEU A 196 -0.08 -8.87 23.03
C LEU A 196 -0.51 -9.10 24.48
N LEU A 197 -1.55 -9.91 24.67
CA LEU A 197 -1.97 -10.38 25.99
C LEU A 197 -1.24 -11.70 26.25
N LEU A 198 -0.44 -11.74 27.30
CA LEU A 198 0.37 -12.90 27.65
C LEU A 198 -0.40 -13.86 28.57
N HIS A 199 0.03 -15.12 28.62
CA HIS A 199 -0.52 -16.09 29.56
C HIS A 199 -0.27 -15.72 31.04
N SER A 200 0.74 -14.89 31.32
CA SER A 200 0.96 -14.32 32.66
C SER A 200 -0.13 -13.32 33.09
N GLY A 201 -0.88 -12.76 32.13
CA GLY A 201 -1.82 -11.65 32.34
C GLY A 201 -1.25 -10.28 31.94
N ASP A 202 0.06 -10.18 31.67
CA ASP A 202 0.67 -8.93 31.22
C ASP A 202 0.23 -8.55 29.81
N VAL A 203 0.22 -7.25 29.54
CA VAL A 203 -0.14 -6.69 28.22
C VAL A 203 0.99 -5.82 27.70
N LEU A 204 1.49 -6.14 26.51
CA LEU A 204 2.47 -5.34 25.78
C LEU A 204 1.78 -4.69 24.60
N THR A 205 1.99 -3.39 24.37
CA THR A 205 1.31 -2.66 23.29
C THR A 205 2.30 -1.87 22.45
N GLY A 206 2.19 -2.03 21.13
CA GLY A 206 2.92 -1.22 20.13
C GLY A 206 1.93 -0.46 19.27
N LYS A 207 2.25 0.79 18.93
CA LYS A 207 1.40 1.68 18.14
C LYS A 207 2.20 2.37 17.04
N CYS A 208 1.56 2.60 15.90
CA CYS A 208 2.09 3.34 14.78
C CYS A 208 1.03 4.32 14.27
N ASP A 209 1.30 5.62 14.41
CA ASP A 209 0.48 6.69 13.82
C ASP A 209 0.94 7.03 12.39
N THR A 210 2.23 6.82 12.09
CA THR A 210 2.81 7.06 10.77
C THR A 210 4.04 6.17 10.56
N PHE A 211 4.07 5.46 9.44
CA PHE A 211 5.17 4.55 9.08
C PHE A 211 6.20 5.22 8.15
N TYR A 212 7.43 4.69 8.11
CA TYR A 212 8.46 5.16 7.18
C TYR A 212 8.10 4.85 5.72
N GLY A 213 8.00 5.88 4.89
CA GLY A 213 7.49 5.84 3.52
C GLY A 213 6.09 6.41 3.33
N HIS A 214 5.40 6.79 4.41
CA HIS A 214 4.20 7.61 4.34
C HIS A 214 4.55 9.06 3.93
N TRP A 215 3.66 9.85 3.32
CA TRP A 215 3.97 11.25 2.94
C TRP A 215 4.36 12.14 4.13
N ARG A 216 3.86 11.85 5.34
CA ARG A 216 4.28 12.51 6.59
C ARG A 216 5.65 12.07 7.13
N LYS A 217 6.21 10.97 6.62
CA LYS A 217 7.51 10.41 6.99
C LYS A 217 8.12 9.74 5.76
N PRO A 218 8.44 10.51 4.70
CA PRO A 218 8.78 9.97 3.39
C PRO A 218 10.08 9.15 3.45
N LEU A 219 10.29 8.29 2.46
CA LEU A 219 11.57 7.61 2.31
C LEU A 219 12.66 8.62 1.98
N SER A 220 13.85 8.44 2.55
CA SER A 220 15.04 9.12 2.04
C SER A 220 15.32 8.69 0.61
N LYS A 221 15.96 9.56 -0.17
CA LYS A 221 16.42 9.24 -1.53
C LYS A 221 17.23 7.95 -1.54
N GLU A 222 18.15 7.77 -0.60
CA GLU A 222 18.95 6.56 -0.45
C GLU A 222 18.07 5.30 -0.26
N SER A 223 17.06 5.37 0.61
CA SER A 223 16.14 4.25 0.84
C SER A 223 15.30 3.92 -0.39
N LEU A 224 14.86 4.95 -1.12
CA LEU A 224 14.12 4.78 -2.36
C LEU A 224 14.99 4.14 -3.47
N LEU A 225 16.23 4.60 -3.61
CA LEU A 225 17.19 4.02 -4.57
C LEU A 225 17.58 2.60 -4.19
N LYS A 226 17.82 2.31 -2.90
CA LYS A 226 18.07 0.93 -2.42
C LYS A 226 16.90 0.01 -2.78
N LYS A 227 15.67 0.47 -2.59
CA LYS A 227 14.46 -0.25 -2.99
C LYS A 227 14.40 -0.46 -4.51
N PHE A 228 14.68 0.57 -5.31
CA PHE A 228 14.69 0.46 -6.77
C PHE A 228 15.71 -0.58 -7.23
N ARG A 229 16.96 -0.51 -6.76
CA ARG A 229 18.01 -1.50 -7.04
C ARG A 229 17.58 -2.92 -6.69
N SER A 230 17.03 -3.11 -5.49
CA SER A 230 16.55 -4.42 -5.03
C SER A 230 15.42 -4.97 -5.90
N ASN A 231 14.53 -4.12 -6.42
CA ASN A 231 13.44 -4.57 -7.29
C ASN A 231 13.94 -4.85 -8.71
N ALA A 232 14.76 -3.96 -9.26
CA ALA A 232 15.22 -4.02 -10.64
C ALA A 232 16.24 -5.13 -10.87
N SER A 233 17.04 -5.50 -9.85
CA SER A 233 18.05 -6.57 -9.95
C SER A 233 17.47 -7.95 -10.26
N HIS A 234 16.16 -8.14 -10.09
CA HIS A 234 15.48 -9.36 -10.51
C HIS A 234 15.35 -9.51 -12.03
N VAL A 235 15.49 -8.43 -12.80
CA VAL A 235 15.20 -8.41 -14.24
C VAL A 235 16.23 -7.63 -15.07
N LEU A 236 17.08 -6.81 -14.44
CA LEU A 236 18.07 -5.97 -15.11
C LEU A 236 19.47 -6.18 -14.50
N PRO A 237 20.53 -6.09 -15.33
CA PRO A 237 21.91 -6.04 -14.84
C PRO A 237 22.19 -4.70 -14.14
N GLU A 238 23.14 -4.71 -13.21
CA GLU A 238 23.51 -3.56 -12.37
C GLU A 238 23.84 -2.29 -13.18
N GLU A 239 24.57 -2.43 -14.30
CA GLU A 239 24.89 -1.31 -15.18
C GLU A 239 23.65 -0.56 -15.67
N LYS A 240 22.63 -1.29 -16.16
CA LYS A 240 21.36 -0.70 -16.61
C LYS A 240 20.60 -0.03 -15.46
N ILE A 241 20.65 -0.62 -14.27
CA ILE A 241 19.99 -0.06 -13.07
C ILE A 241 20.59 1.31 -12.75
N GLU A 242 21.91 1.45 -12.73
CA GLU A 242 22.58 2.73 -12.47
C GLU A 242 22.37 3.74 -13.59
N THR A 243 22.32 3.30 -14.85
CA THR A 243 21.93 4.15 -15.98
C THR A 243 20.53 4.71 -15.79
N ILE A 244 19.53 3.88 -15.47
CA ILE A 244 18.16 4.34 -15.23
C ILE A 244 18.11 5.34 -14.06
N ILE A 245 18.79 5.07 -12.95
CA ILE A 245 18.85 5.98 -11.80
C ILE A 245 19.36 7.35 -12.24
N THR A 246 20.48 7.39 -12.96
CA THR A 246 21.11 8.63 -13.43
C THR A 246 20.19 9.41 -14.36
N MET A 247 19.50 8.73 -15.28
CA MET A 247 18.58 9.37 -16.22
C MET A 247 17.31 9.90 -15.56
N VAL A 248 16.74 9.16 -14.60
CA VAL A 248 15.54 9.59 -13.87
C VAL A 248 15.85 10.75 -12.92
N ASP A 249 17.03 10.74 -12.29
CA ASP A 249 17.49 11.84 -11.42
C ASP A 249 17.75 13.15 -12.18
N ASN A 250 17.88 13.10 -13.50
CA ASN A 250 18.16 14.25 -14.37
C ASN A 250 17.16 14.32 -15.55
N LEU A 251 15.94 13.83 -15.33
CA LEU A 251 14.95 13.62 -16.39
C LEU A 251 14.53 14.93 -17.07
N GLU A 252 14.50 16.04 -16.33
CA GLU A 252 14.15 17.36 -16.82
C GLU A 252 15.13 17.91 -17.87
N ASN A 253 16.36 17.39 -17.88
CA ASN A 253 17.42 17.76 -18.82
C ASN A 253 17.59 16.74 -19.95
N LEU A 254 16.76 15.70 -20.00
CA LEU A 254 16.81 14.69 -21.05
C LEU A 254 16.19 15.22 -22.34
N SER A 255 17.01 15.36 -23.39
CA SER A 255 16.56 15.88 -24.69
C SER A 255 15.79 14.86 -25.53
N ASP A 256 15.95 13.56 -25.24
CA ASP A 256 15.26 12.47 -25.95
C ASP A 256 14.86 11.34 -24.99
N SER A 257 13.55 11.17 -24.80
CA SER A 257 12.96 10.12 -23.96
C SER A 257 13.23 8.69 -24.47
N SER A 258 13.60 8.51 -25.74
CA SER A 258 13.92 7.19 -26.31
C SER A 258 15.10 6.53 -25.59
N GLN A 259 16.03 7.34 -25.08
CA GLN A 259 17.20 6.85 -24.35
C GLN A 259 16.78 6.12 -23.07
N LEU A 260 15.77 6.64 -22.35
CA LEU A 260 15.23 5.98 -21.16
C LEU A 260 14.49 4.70 -21.54
N ALA A 261 13.69 4.75 -22.61
CA ALA A 261 12.95 3.58 -23.09
C ALA A 261 13.85 2.40 -23.50
N CYS A 262 15.00 2.67 -24.13
CA CYS A 262 15.99 1.65 -24.48
C CYS A 262 16.70 1.04 -23.26
N SER A 263 16.64 1.70 -22.10
CA SER A 263 17.28 1.24 -20.86
C SER A 263 16.38 0.32 -20.03
N LEU A 264 15.06 0.36 -20.27
CA LEU A 264 14.05 -0.50 -19.64
C LEU A 264 14.04 -1.92 -20.24
#